data_AF-A0A1A8QJT1-F1
#
_entry.id   AF-A0A1A8QJT1-F1
#
_cell.length_a   1.000
_cell.length_b   1.000
_cell.length_c   1.000
_cell.angle_alpha   90.00
_cell.angle_beta   90.00
_cell.angle_gamma   90.00
#
_symmetry.space_group_name_H-M   'P 1'
#
loop_
_entity.id
_entity.type
_entity.pdbx_description
1 polymer ?
#
loop_
_entity_poly.entity_id
_entity_poly.type
_entity_poly.pdbx_seq_one_letter_code
_entity_poly.pdbx_strand_id
1 'polypeptide(L)'
;PRCSLPDVVGDEDMRRRRKRYALSGLKWHKTDLTWSVHSYPTPSTSPNLPNHVVDMLLRYAFKAWSDVAPLNFQQLQKDSRGVTEEGDI
;
A
#
# COMPACT_ATOMS: atom_id res chain seq x y z
N PRO A 1 17.00 -9.04 6.24
CA PRO A 1 16.25 -8.26 5.21
C PRO A 1 15.48 -7.13 5.91
N ARG A 2 15.39 -5.94 5.31
CA ARG A 2 14.64 -4.77 5.84
C ARG A 2 13.82 -4.13 4.73
N CYS A 3 12.79 -3.37 5.09
CA CYS A 3 12.10 -2.53 4.12
C CYS A 3 13.05 -1.44 3.59
N SER A 4 12.72 -0.86 2.43
CA SER A 4 13.50 0.19 1.77
C SER A 4 13.23 1.60 2.33
N LEU A 5 12.20 1.76 3.15
CA LEU A 5 11.88 3.04 3.77
C LEU A 5 12.98 3.44 4.77
N PRO A 6 13.35 4.72 4.83
CA PRO A 6 14.36 5.17 5.77
C PRO A 6 13.84 5.09 7.20
N ASP A 7 14.70 4.66 8.12
CA ASP A 7 14.37 4.58 9.56
C ASP A 7 14.19 5.97 10.20
N VAL A 8 14.71 7.01 9.55
CA VAL A 8 14.67 8.41 10.01
C VAL A 8 14.04 9.27 8.92
N VAL A 9 12.90 9.87 9.23
CA VAL A 9 12.16 10.75 8.32
C VAL A 9 12.18 12.17 8.91
N GLY A 10 12.80 13.13 8.21
CA GLY A 10 12.87 14.55 8.58
C GLY A 10 14.23 15.03 9.12
N ASP A 11 14.48 16.34 9.00
CA ASP A 11 15.66 17.07 9.49
C ASP A 11 15.41 17.63 10.91
N GLU A 12 14.87 16.78 11.79
CA GLU A 12 14.67 17.17 13.18
C GLU A 12 16.01 17.08 13.91
N ASP A 13 16.50 18.24 14.38
CA ASP A 13 17.64 18.37 15.27
C ASP A 13 17.76 17.16 16.21
N MET A 14 18.84 16.38 16.06
CA MET A 14 19.16 15.19 16.89
C MET A 14 19.18 15.48 18.40
N ARG A 15 19.05 16.76 18.80
CA ARG A 15 19.00 17.27 20.16
C ARG A 15 17.60 17.22 20.81
N ARG A 16 16.52 17.00 20.04
CA ARG A 16 15.14 16.92 20.58
C ARG A 16 14.59 15.49 20.51
N ARG A 17 13.74 15.15 21.49
CA ARG A 17 13.09 13.82 21.57
C ARG A 17 12.29 13.56 20.30
N ARG A 18 12.67 12.51 19.56
CA ARG A 18 11.93 12.04 18.37
C ARG A 18 10.47 11.74 18.72
N LYS A 19 9.55 12.38 17.98
CA LYS A 19 8.14 11.99 17.97
C LYS A 19 8.03 10.62 17.29
N ARG A 20 7.20 9.73 17.83
CA ARG A 20 7.08 8.32 17.40
C ARG A 20 6.01 8.10 16.33
N TYR A 21 5.48 9.17 15.75
CA TYR A 21 4.40 9.15 14.77
C TYR A 21 4.80 9.98 13.55
N ALA A 22 4.18 9.70 12.40
CA ALA A 22 4.46 10.41 11.15
C ALA A 22 4.13 11.90 11.30
N LEU A 23 5.13 12.76 11.08
CA LEU A 23 4.98 14.23 11.10
C LEU A 23 4.75 14.82 9.72
N SER A 24 4.74 13.99 8.68
CA SER A 24 4.57 14.44 7.29
C SER A 24 3.21 15.09 7.04
N GLY A 25 2.25 14.95 7.96
CA GLY A 25 0.88 15.44 7.79
C GLY A 25 0.08 14.68 6.73
N LEU A 26 0.68 13.66 6.12
CA LEU A 26 0.05 12.85 5.09
C LEU A 26 -1.05 11.99 5.73
N LYS A 27 -2.26 12.18 5.23
CA LYS A 27 -3.42 11.36 5.56
C LYS A 27 -4.33 11.28 4.35
N TRP A 28 -5.07 10.19 4.26
CA TRP A 28 -6.21 10.13 3.35
C TRP A 28 -7.33 11.03 3.88
N HIS A 29 -7.88 11.87 3.00
CA HIS A 29 -9.02 12.73 3.33
C HIS A 29 -10.37 12.00 3.25
N LYS A 30 -10.37 10.81 2.65
CA LYS A 30 -11.51 9.89 2.55
C LYS A 30 -11.16 8.55 3.18
N THR A 31 -12.20 7.83 3.58
CA THR A 31 -12.09 6.51 4.21
C THR A 31 -12.28 5.37 3.23
N ASP A 32 -13.03 5.59 2.15
CA ASP A 32 -13.23 4.62 1.09
C ASP A 32 -12.12 4.80 0.04
N LEU A 33 -11.16 3.89 0.09
CA LEU A 33 -9.97 3.87 -0.75
C LEU A 33 -10.10 2.79 -1.82
N THR A 34 -9.63 3.10 -3.02
CA THR A 34 -9.53 2.15 -4.13
C THR A 34 -8.08 1.74 -4.36
N TRP A 35 -7.87 0.49 -4.80
CA TRP A 35 -6.53 0.01 -5.14
C TRP A 35 -6.52 -0.82 -6.42
N SER A 36 -5.39 -0.78 -7.13
CA SER A 36 -5.21 -1.57 -8.36
C SER A 36 -3.80 -2.16 -8.46
N VAL A 37 -3.67 -3.29 -9.17
CA VAL A 37 -2.36 -3.89 -9.45
C VAL A 37 -1.92 -3.50 -10.85
N HIS A 38 -0.95 -2.58 -10.94
CA HIS A 38 -0.40 -2.14 -12.22
C HIS A 38 0.41 -3.25 -12.91
N SER A 39 1.19 -4.02 -12.15
CA SER A 39 2.02 -5.11 -12.67
C SER A 39 2.11 -6.27 -11.68
N TYR A 40 2.11 -7.48 -12.22
CA TYR A 40 2.32 -8.70 -11.44
C TYR A 40 3.75 -9.20 -11.57
N PRO A 41 4.28 -9.89 -10.54
CA PRO A 41 5.53 -10.62 -10.64
C PRO A 41 5.52 -11.58 -11.83
N THR A 42 6.59 -11.58 -12.61
CA THR A 42 6.73 -12.53 -13.72
C THR A 42 7.08 -13.92 -13.19
N PRO A 43 6.71 -15.00 -13.90
CA PRO A 43 7.11 -16.35 -13.50
C PRO A 43 8.64 -16.53 -13.38
N SER A 44 9.44 -15.71 -14.09
CA SER A 44 10.90 -15.70 -13.99
C SER A 44 11.43 -15.11 -12.69
N THR A 45 10.72 -14.14 -12.10
CA THR A 45 11.12 -13.50 -10.84
C THR A 45 10.52 -14.21 -9.63
N SER A 46 9.28 -14.70 -9.77
CA SER A 46 8.55 -15.38 -8.69
C SER A 46 7.70 -16.54 -9.25
N PRO A 47 8.30 -17.71 -9.53
CA PRO A 47 7.60 -18.84 -10.16
C PRO A 47 6.47 -19.41 -9.31
N ASN A 48 6.54 -19.25 -7.98
CA ASN A 48 5.54 -19.77 -7.05
C ASN A 48 4.46 -18.73 -6.67
N LEU A 49 4.36 -17.61 -7.40
CA LEU A 49 3.49 -16.49 -7.04
C LEU A 49 2.56 -16.10 -8.20
N PRO A 50 1.48 -16.87 -8.44
CA PRO A 50 0.50 -16.54 -9.47
C PRO A 50 -0.33 -15.30 -9.09
N ASN A 51 -0.87 -14.60 -10.09
CA ASN A 51 -1.57 -13.32 -9.92
C ASN A 51 -2.69 -13.36 -8.86
N HIS A 52 -3.49 -14.42 -8.84
CA HIS A 52 -4.58 -14.57 -7.86
C HIS A 52 -4.08 -14.68 -6.41
N VAL A 53 -2.88 -15.23 -6.20
CA VAL A 53 -2.25 -15.25 -4.87
C VAL A 53 -1.77 -13.86 -4.49
N VAL A 54 -1.23 -13.08 -5.44
CA VAL A 54 -0.87 -11.67 -5.21
C VAL A 54 -2.10 -10.86 -4.79
N ASP A 55 -3.21 -10.99 -5.54
CA ASP A 55 -4.47 -10.33 -5.21
C ASP A 55 -4.96 -10.70 -3.81
N MET A 56 -4.91 -12.00 -3.48
CA MET A 56 -5.30 -12.50 -2.18
C MET A 56 -4.42 -11.91 -1.07
N LEU A 57 -3.09 -11.90 -1.24
CA LEU A 57 -2.16 -11.34 -0.27
C LEU A 57 -2.38 -9.84 -0.05
N LEU A 58 -2.62 -9.08 -1.13
CA LEU A 58 -2.93 -7.66 -1.03
C LEU A 58 -4.26 -7.43 -0.30
N ARG A 59 -5.30 -8.23 -0.57
CA ARG A 59 -6.57 -8.17 0.17
C ARG A 59 -6.37 -8.42 1.66
N TYR A 60 -5.56 -9.40 2.05
CA TYR A 60 -5.24 -9.64 3.47
C TYR A 60 -4.43 -8.49 4.08
N ALA A 61 -3.47 -7.93 3.35
CA ALA A 61 -2.68 -6.80 3.82
C ALA A 61 -3.58 -5.57 4.08
N PHE A 62 -4.50 -5.25 3.17
CA PHE A 62 -5.46 -4.16 3.36
C PHE A 62 -6.45 -4.45 4.49
N LYS A 63 -6.90 -5.70 4.63
CA LYS A 63 -7.79 -6.13 5.71
C LYS A 63 -7.19 -5.86 7.09
N ALA A 64 -5.89 -6.10 7.27
CA ALA A 64 -5.21 -5.83 8.54
C ALA A 64 -5.32 -4.36 8.97
N TRP A 65 -5.40 -3.43 8.02
CA TRP A 65 -5.61 -2.01 8.31
C TRP A 65 -7.08 -1.67 8.54
N SER A 66 -8.01 -2.19 7.72
CA SER A 66 -9.45 -1.92 7.88
C SER A 66 -10.03 -2.47 9.19
N ASP A 67 -9.37 -3.46 9.80
CA ASP A 67 -9.83 -4.09 11.04
C ASP A 67 -9.67 -3.20 12.27
N VAL A 68 -8.74 -2.24 12.20
CA VAL A 68 -8.36 -1.39 13.33
C VAL A 68 -8.48 0.10 13.03
N ALA A 69 -8.80 0.46 11.78
CA ALA A 69 -8.99 1.83 11.33
C ALA A 69 -10.29 1.94 10.51
N PRO A 70 -10.96 3.10 10.51
CA PRO A 70 -12.16 3.33 9.70
C PRO A 70 -11.77 3.55 8.23
N LEU A 71 -11.13 2.57 7.60
CA LEU A 71 -10.72 2.58 6.20
C LEU A 71 -11.36 1.38 5.49
N ASN A 72 -11.93 1.62 4.31
CA ASN A 72 -12.46 0.58 3.44
C ASN A 72 -11.60 0.52 2.18
N PHE A 73 -11.32 -0.68 1.68
CA PHE A 73 -10.48 -0.88 0.51
C PHE A 73 -11.24 -1.64 -0.57
N GLN A 74 -11.30 -1.08 -1.78
CA GLN A 74 -11.97 -1.68 -2.93
C GLN A 74 -10.98 -1.91 -4.07
N GLN A 75 -10.92 -3.14 -4.59
CA GLN A 75 -10.08 -3.46 -5.73
C GLN A 75 -10.74 -3.00 -7.03
N LEU A 76 -10.04 -2.16 -7.81
CA LEU A 76 -10.47 -1.82 -9.16
C LEU A 76 -10.05 -2.93 -10.12
N GLN A 77 -11.00 -3.39 -10.95
CA GLN A 77 -10.70 -4.34 -12.00
C GLN A 77 -10.15 -3.60 -13.21
N LYS A 78 -9.19 -4.23 -13.89
CA LYS A 78 -8.66 -3.69 -15.13
C LYS A 78 -9.74 -3.81 -16.20
N ASP A 79 -10.30 -2.69 -16.62
CA ASP A 79 -11.35 -2.70 -17.63
C ASP A 79 -10.77 -3.21 -18.96
N SER A 80 -11.59 -3.90 -19.76
CA SER A 80 -11.17 -4.60 -20.99
C SER A 80 -10.57 -3.70 -22.07
N ARG A 81 -10.60 -2.38 -21.88
CA ARG A 81 -9.99 -1.35 -22.74
C ARG A 81 -8.56 -0.95 -22.35
N GLY A 82 -7.99 -1.57 -21.30
CA GLY A 82 -6.60 -1.35 -20.89
C GLY A 82 -6.34 -0.04 -20.15
N VAL A 83 -7.37 0.80 -19.94
CA VAL A 83 -7.28 1.96 -19.05
C VAL A 83 -7.37 1.43 -17.62
N THR A 84 -6.26 1.54 -16.88
CA THR A 84 -6.27 1.27 -15.45
C THR A 84 -6.80 2.55 -14.82
N GLU A 85 -7.99 2.52 -14.24
CA GLU A 85 -8.42 3.61 -13.36
C GLU A 85 -7.39 3.67 -12.23
N GLU A 86 -6.67 4.78 -12.12
CA GLU A 86 -5.70 4.97 -11.04
C GLU A 86 -6.47 4.96 -9.72
N GLY A 87 -6.25 3.91 -8.94
CA GLY A 87 -6.75 3.82 -7.58
C GLY A 87 -6.05 4.85 -6.69
N ASP A 88 -6.56 5.03 -5.48
CA ASP A 88 -5.84 5.79 -4.45
C ASP A 88 -4.50 5.14 -4.08
N ILE A 89 -4.36 3.83 -4.34
CA ILE A 89 -3.21 2.96 -4.03
C ILE A 89 -2.87 2.08 -5.24
#